data_AF-K0VRS4-F1
#
_entry.id   AF-K0VRS4-F1
#
_cell.length_a   1.000
_cell.length_b   1.000
_cell.length_c   1.000
_cell.angle_alpha   90.00
_cell.angle_beta   90.00
_cell.angle_gamma   90.00
#
_symmetry.space_group_name_H-M   'P 1'
#
loop_
_entity.id
_entity.type
_entity.pdbx_description
1 polymer ?
#
loop_
_entity_poly.entity_id
_entity_poly.type
_entity_poly.pdbx_seq_one_letter_code
_entity_poly.pdbx_strand_id
1 'polypeptide(L)'
;DPADDMNRNAANAILKILEEPPKRALFLVLSHAPGRLLPTIRSRCLPLKLAPLADDALIAALAHLGVSGEGEAVLSAAKGSVGEALKLLNYGGGEIIAAYDEMLSAEGPTARKAMHRLADALSGKESDTIFDFFVSHVGDDIMNRARAAAGEGRIAAAERLARLYSEITERLTISDGYNLDRKQTIISILADIKQPGL
;
A
#
# COMPACT_ATOMS: atom_id res chain seq x y z
N ASP A 1 8.63 -11.45 11.79
CA ASP A 1 8.40 -12.07 10.47
C ASP A 1 7.13 -12.89 10.46
N PRO A 2 6.37 -12.84 9.36
CA PRO A 2 5.14 -13.61 9.21
C PRO A 2 5.45 -15.10 9.01
N ALA A 3 4.52 -15.95 9.40
CA ALA A 3 4.65 -17.40 9.29
C ALA A 3 4.72 -17.90 7.84
N ASP A 4 4.21 -17.13 6.86
CA ASP A 4 4.29 -17.48 5.44
C ASP A 4 5.68 -17.34 4.80
N ASP A 5 6.64 -16.74 5.51
CA ASP A 5 8.05 -16.64 5.09
C ASP A 5 8.93 -17.73 5.73
N MET A 6 8.35 -18.61 6.55
CA MET A 6 9.10 -19.71 7.15
C MET A 6 9.60 -20.69 6.08
N ASN A 7 10.88 -21.03 6.16
CA ASN A 7 11.40 -22.18 5.43
C ASN A 7 10.83 -23.50 5.99
N ARG A 8 11.03 -24.59 5.25
CA ARG A 8 10.47 -25.92 5.60
C ARG A 8 10.92 -26.42 6.98
N ASN A 9 12.15 -26.13 7.38
CA ASN A 9 12.68 -26.58 8.68
C ASN A 9 12.00 -25.83 9.83
N ALA A 10 11.86 -24.51 9.72
CA ALA A 10 11.15 -23.68 10.70
C ALA A 10 9.67 -24.09 10.81
N ALA A 11 9.00 -24.31 9.67
CA ALA A 11 7.61 -24.74 9.63
C ALA A 11 7.39 -26.12 10.29
N ASN A 12 8.32 -27.06 10.13
CA ASN A 12 8.24 -28.36 10.82
C ASN A 12 8.53 -28.24 12.31
N ALA A 13 9.44 -27.35 12.72
CA ALA A 13 9.75 -27.13 14.13
C ALA A 13 8.54 -26.52 14.88
N ILE A 14 7.90 -25.50 14.30
CA ILE A 14 6.71 -24.91 14.91
C ILE A 14 5.54 -25.89 14.94
N LEU A 15 5.42 -26.76 13.93
CA LEU A 15 4.37 -27.79 13.90
C LEU A 15 4.44 -28.71 15.12
N LYS A 16 5.64 -29.17 15.50
CA LYS A 16 5.85 -30.00 16.70
C LYS A 16 5.39 -29.28 17.97
N ILE A 17 5.70 -27.98 18.07
CA ILE A 17 5.31 -27.15 19.22
C ILE A 17 3.79 -26.92 19.25
N LEU A 18 3.15 -26.75 18.09
CA LEU A 18 1.69 -26.60 18.00
C LEU A 18 0.96 -27.92 18.28
N GLU A 19 1.58 -29.06 17.97
CA GLU A 19 1.07 -30.40 18.29
C GLU A 19 1.14 -30.72 19.78
N GLU A 20 2.26 -30.37 20.42
CA GLU A 20 2.51 -30.62 21.84
C GLU A 20 2.88 -29.29 22.54
N PRO A 21 1.92 -28.38 22.75
CA PRO A 21 2.20 -27.06 23.29
C PRO A 21 2.70 -27.15 24.74
N PRO A 22 3.70 -26.34 25.13
CA PRO A 22 4.11 -26.23 26.52
C PRO A 22 2.96 -25.82 27.43
N LYS A 23 2.99 -26.27 28.70
CA LYS A 23 2.00 -25.86 29.69
C LYS A 23 2.01 -24.33 29.83
N ARG A 24 0.81 -23.73 29.78
CA ARG A 24 0.57 -22.28 29.93
C ARG A 24 1.20 -21.42 28.81
N ALA A 25 1.29 -21.92 27.59
CA ALA A 25 1.67 -21.14 26.41
C ALA A 25 0.44 -20.78 25.55
N LEU A 26 0.45 -19.56 25.00
CA LEU A 26 -0.46 -19.12 23.93
C LEU A 26 0.39 -18.74 22.73
N PHE A 27 0.10 -19.31 21.57
CA PHE A 27 0.78 -18.99 20.31
C PHE A 27 -0.08 -18.07 19.46
N LEU A 28 0.51 -16.96 19.04
CA LEU A 28 -0.06 -16.06 18.05
C LEU A 28 0.76 -16.20 16.76
N VAL A 29 0.13 -16.74 15.73
CA VAL A 29 0.77 -16.98 14.43
C VAL A 29 0.26 -15.93 13.44
N LEU A 30 1.11 -14.98 13.09
CA LEU A 30 0.81 -13.93 12.11
C LEU A 30 1.03 -14.48 10.69
N SER A 31 0.10 -14.24 9.77
CA SER A 31 0.31 -14.52 8.35
C SER A 31 -0.46 -13.54 7.47
N HIS A 32 0.20 -13.07 6.40
CA HIS A 32 -0.41 -12.19 5.40
C HIS A 32 -1.10 -12.99 4.29
N ALA A 33 -0.61 -14.21 4.03
CA ALA A 33 -1.18 -15.12 3.05
C ALA A 33 -1.43 -16.50 3.67
N PRO A 34 -2.55 -16.71 4.39
CA PRO A 34 -2.85 -17.98 5.06
C PRO A 34 -2.81 -19.19 4.12
N GLY A 35 -3.06 -19.02 2.82
CA GLY A 35 -2.97 -20.08 1.82
C GLY A 35 -1.54 -20.59 1.55
N ARG A 36 -0.51 -19.81 1.88
CA ARG A 36 0.91 -20.21 1.80
C ARG A 36 1.35 -21.04 3.00
N LEU A 37 0.60 -21.03 4.10
CA LEU A 37 0.89 -21.85 5.27
C LEU A 37 0.60 -23.32 4.99
N LEU A 38 1.43 -24.20 5.57
CA LEU A 38 1.19 -25.63 5.52
C LEU A 38 -0.20 -25.95 6.08
N PRO A 39 -1.00 -26.80 5.40
CA PRO A 39 -2.31 -27.21 5.90
C PRO A 39 -2.30 -27.76 7.33
N THR A 40 -1.19 -28.41 7.72
CA THR A 40 -0.98 -28.98 9.07
C THR A 40 -0.81 -27.94 10.17
N ILE A 41 -0.27 -26.77 9.86
CA ILE A 41 -0.21 -25.62 10.78
C ILE A 41 -1.62 -25.00 10.87
N ARG A 42 -2.26 -24.77 9.72
CA ARG A 42 -3.61 -24.18 9.67
C ARG A 42 -4.65 -24.98 10.44
N SER A 43 -4.58 -26.32 10.38
CA SER A 43 -5.53 -27.19 11.09
C SER A 43 -5.38 -27.14 12.62
N ARG A 44 -4.31 -26.55 13.15
CA ARG A 44 -4.00 -26.45 14.58
C ARG A 44 -4.12 -25.04 15.14
N CYS A 45 -4.43 -24.06 14.29
CA CYS A 45 -4.64 -22.68 14.69
C CYS A 45 -6.12 -22.31 14.52
N LEU A 46 -6.64 -21.53 15.47
CA LEU A 46 -7.94 -20.86 15.28
C LEU A 46 -7.72 -19.65 14.37
N PRO A 47 -8.38 -19.57 13.20
CA PRO A 47 -8.22 -18.42 12.32
C PRO A 47 -8.92 -17.19 12.92
N LEU A 48 -8.13 -16.18 13.26
CA LEU A 48 -8.62 -14.85 13.60
C LEU A 48 -8.34 -13.91 12.42
N LYS A 49 -9.40 -13.52 11.70
CA LYS A 49 -9.27 -12.56 10.59
C LYS A 49 -9.29 -11.14 11.14
N LEU A 50 -8.22 -10.39 10.88
CA LEU A 50 -8.17 -8.95 11.13
C LEU A 50 -8.74 -8.23 9.92
N ALA A 51 -9.95 -7.70 10.05
CA ALA A 51 -10.55 -6.86 9.03
C ALA A 51 -10.08 -5.40 9.21
N PRO A 52 -10.01 -4.61 8.12
CA PRO A 52 -9.86 -3.17 8.21
C PRO A 52 -10.90 -2.54 9.14
N LEU A 53 -10.49 -1.53 9.90
CA LEU A 53 -11.43 -0.75 10.70
C LEU A 53 -12.37 0.06 9.78
N ALA A 54 -13.62 0.21 10.20
CA ALA A 54 -14.49 1.25 9.66
C ALA A 54 -13.98 2.63 10.11
N ASP A 55 -14.37 3.68 9.38
CA ASP A 55 -13.86 5.04 9.59
C ASP A 55 -14.13 5.55 11.01
N ASP A 56 -15.29 5.26 11.59
CA ASP A 56 -15.65 5.62 12.96
C ASP A 56 -14.72 4.98 14.00
N ALA A 57 -14.43 3.69 13.85
CA ALA A 57 -13.50 2.95 14.70
C ALA A 57 -12.05 3.41 14.52
N LEU A 58 -11.65 3.76 13.29
CA LEU A 58 -10.33 4.33 12.99
C LEU A 58 -10.16 5.70 13.66
N ILE A 59 -11.14 6.59 13.51
CA ILE A 59 -11.16 7.91 14.16
C ILE A 59 -11.07 7.76 15.68
N ALA A 60 -11.87 6.86 16.26
CA ALA A 60 -11.83 6.61 17.70
C ALA A 60 -10.46 6.09 18.16
N ALA A 61 -9.84 5.19 17.39
CA ALA A 61 -8.50 4.68 17.69
C ALA A 61 -7.44 5.79 17.62
N LEU A 62 -7.50 6.67 16.62
CA LEU A 62 -6.59 7.82 16.48
C LEU A 62 -6.77 8.82 17.63
N ALA A 63 -8.02 9.11 18.02
CA ALA A 63 -8.34 9.96 19.17
C ALA A 63 -7.74 9.41 20.48
N HIS A 64 -7.78 8.10 20.69
CA HIS A 64 -7.13 7.46 21.84
C HIS A 64 -5.60 7.60 21.83
N LEU A 65 -5.00 7.82 20.66
CA LEU A 65 -3.56 8.08 20.50
C LEU A 65 -3.21 9.57 20.56
N GLY A 66 -4.19 10.44 20.87
CA GLY A 66 -4.00 11.89 20.96
C GLY A 66 -3.92 12.58 19.61
N VAL A 67 -4.36 11.93 18.54
CA VAL A 67 -4.47 12.51 17.21
C VAL A 67 -5.94 12.91 16.99
N SER A 68 -6.18 14.14 16.53
CA SER A 68 -7.52 14.64 16.25
C SER A 68 -7.55 15.66 15.12
N GLY A 69 -8.64 15.70 14.36
CA GLY A 69 -8.87 16.70 13.32
C GLY A 69 -8.31 16.30 11.95
N GLU A 70 -8.23 15.00 11.70
CA GLU A 70 -7.71 14.43 10.47
C GLU A 70 -8.67 14.67 9.31
N GLY A 71 -8.11 14.98 8.13
CA GLY A 71 -8.88 15.12 6.90
C GLY A 71 -9.40 13.78 6.39
N GLU A 72 -10.56 13.80 5.73
CA GLU A 72 -11.17 12.65 5.05
C GLU A 72 -10.21 11.92 4.09
N ALA A 73 -9.29 12.67 3.46
CA ALA A 73 -8.23 12.12 2.62
C ALA A 73 -7.29 11.14 3.35
N VAL A 74 -6.92 11.44 4.59
CA VAL A 74 -6.04 10.57 5.39
C VAL A 74 -6.78 9.30 5.81
N LEU A 75 -8.05 9.43 6.23
CA LEU A 75 -8.87 8.29 6.62
C LEU A 75 -9.10 7.32 5.46
N SER A 76 -9.46 7.86 4.30
CA SER A 76 -9.64 7.09 3.06
C SER A 76 -8.35 6.38 2.64
N ALA A 77 -7.21 7.09 2.67
CA ALA A 77 -5.91 6.52 2.31
C ALA A 77 -5.39 5.49 3.32
N ALA A 78 -5.74 5.62 4.60
CA ALA A 78 -5.34 4.68 5.64
C ALA A 78 -6.05 3.33 5.54
N LYS A 79 -7.17 3.24 4.82
CA LYS A 79 -7.91 1.99 4.55
C LYS A 79 -8.18 1.16 5.82
N GLY A 80 -8.60 1.82 6.89
CA GLY A 80 -8.88 1.16 8.17
C GLY A 80 -7.66 0.69 8.96
N SER A 81 -6.43 1.06 8.55
CA SER A 81 -5.19 0.77 9.27
C SER A 81 -4.76 1.98 10.11
N VAL A 82 -4.79 1.82 11.44
CA VAL A 82 -4.30 2.86 12.38
C VAL A 82 -2.82 3.18 12.13
N GLY A 83 -2.00 2.15 11.91
CA GLY A 83 -0.58 2.33 11.65
C GLY A 83 -0.32 3.11 10.36
N GLU A 84 -1.14 2.88 9.33
CA GLU A 84 -1.02 3.62 8.07
C GLU A 84 -1.46 5.08 8.25
N ALA A 85 -2.59 5.31 8.93
CA ALA A 85 -3.02 6.67 9.27
C ALA A 85 -1.93 7.46 10.01
N LEU A 86 -1.29 6.87 11.02
CA LEU A 86 -0.21 7.53 11.76
C LEU A 86 1.01 7.85 10.88
N LYS A 87 1.38 6.96 9.95
CA LYS A 87 2.44 7.26 8.99
C LYS A 87 2.06 8.46 8.11
N LEU A 88 0.83 8.48 7.59
CA LEU A 88 0.35 9.59 6.77
C LEU A 88 0.44 10.92 7.50
N LEU A 89 0.08 10.93 8.77
CA LEU A 89 0.09 12.13 9.59
C LEU A 89 1.52 12.59 9.90
N ASN A 90 2.41 11.65 10.24
CA ASN A 90 3.77 11.98 10.65
C ASN A 90 4.70 12.33 9.48
N TYR A 91 4.41 11.85 8.27
CA TYR A 91 5.29 12.00 7.11
C TYR A 91 4.69 12.88 5.99
N GLY A 92 3.60 13.60 6.26
CA GLY A 92 3.00 14.52 5.27
C GLY A 92 2.22 13.82 4.14
N GLY A 93 1.72 12.60 4.39
CA GLY A 93 0.90 11.83 3.45
C GLY A 93 -0.31 12.60 2.92
N GLY A 94 -0.96 13.40 3.75
CA GLY A 94 -2.08 14.26 3.32
C GLY A 94 -1.69 15.28 2.25
N GLU A 95 -0.52 15.91 2.38
CA GLU A 95 0.00 16.87 1.39
C GLU A 95 0.37 16.19 0.08
N ILE A 96 0.92 14.97 0.15
CA ILE A 96 1.25 14.16 -1.02
C ILE A 96 0.00 13.71 -1.77
N ILE A 97 -1.05 13.28 -1.06
CA ILE A 97 -2.33 12.93 -1.66
C ILE A 97 -2.92 14.16 -2.38
N ALA A 98 -2.97 15.31 -1.69
CA ALA A 98 -3.49 16.54 -2.28
C ALA A 98 -2.67 16.99 -3.52
N ALA A 99 -1.35 16.87 -3.47
CA ALA A 99 -0.48 17.18 -4.60
C ALA A 99 -0.64 16.20 -5.77
N TYR A 100 -0.89 14.91 -5.49
CA TYR A 100 -1.22 13.91 -6.50
C TYR A 100 -2.56 14.22 -7.18
N ASP A 101 -3.59 14.55 -6.41
CA ASP A 101 -4.91 14.92 -6.93
C ASP A 101 -4.88 16.23 -7.74
N GLU A 102 -4.13 17.24 -7.29
CA GLU A 102 -3.85 18.47 -8.07
C GLU A 102 -3.16 18.12 -9.39
N MET A 103 -2.17 17.23 -9.37
CA MET A 103 -1.44 16.81 -10.56
C MET A 103 -2.34 16.07 -11.55
N LEU A 104 -3.25 15.21 -11.07
CA LEU A 104 -4.22 14.51 -11.91
C LEU A 104 -5.23 15.48 -12.55
N SER A 105 -5.71 16.47 -11.81
CA SER A 105 -6.73 17.42 -12.26
C SER A 105 -6.19 18.58 -13.12
N ALA A 106 -4.93 18.98 -12.95
CA ALA A 106 -4.35 20.09 -13.70
C ALA A 106 -4.10 19.76 -15.18
N GLU A 107 -4.03 20.78 -16.04
CA GLU A 107 -3.69 20.61 -17.46
C GLU A 107 -2.45 21.44 -17.87
N GLY A 108 -1.85 21.05 -19.00
CA GLY A 108 -0.79 21.81 -19.65
C GLY A 108 0.41 22.15 -18.74
N PRO A 109 0.92 23.40 -18.75
CA PRO A 109 2.07 23.80 -17.94
C PRO A 109 1.87 23.64 -16.43
N THR A 110 0.63 23.76 -15.92
CA THR A 110 0.32 23.63 -14.49
C THR A 110 0.51 22.20 -14.02
N ALA A 111 0.03 21.23 -14.81
CA ALA A 111 0.28 19.81 -14.53
C ALA A 111 1.76 19.47 -14.48
N ARG A 112 2.55 20.03 -15.42
CA ARG A 112 4.00 19.83 -15.43
C ARG A 112 4.67 20.36 -14.16
N LYS A 113 4.26 21.53 -13.69
CA LYS A 113 4.74 22.09 -12.42
C LYS A 113 4.35 21.22 -11.23
N ALA A 114 3.11 20.74 -11.16
CA ALA A 114 2.65 19.85 -10.11
C ALA A 114 3.42 18.52 -10.09
N MET A 115 3.66 17.91 -11.25
CA MET A 115 4.49 16.70 -11.39
C MET A 115 5.90 16.90 -10.84
N HIS A 116 6.57 17.99 -11.22
CA HIS A 116 7.92 18.26 -10.72
C HIS A 116 7.95 18.51 -9.22
N ARG A 117 6.98 19.26 -8.68
CA ARG A 117 6.86 19.53 -7.24
C ARG A 117 6.68 18.24 -6.44
N LEU A 118 5.81 17.35 -6.92
CA LEU A 118 5.57 16.05 -6.29
C LEU A 118 6.82 15.16 -6.36
N ALA A 119 7.50 15.11 -7.50
CA ALA A 119 8.75 14.37 -7.65
C ALA A 119 9.87 14.90 -6.75
N ASP A 120 9.95 16.22 -6.54
CA ASP A 120 10.91 16.84 -5.61
C ASP A 120 10.65 16.42 -4.16
N ALA A 121 9.39 16.44 -3.72
CA ALA A 121 9.01 16.02 -2.36
C ALA A 121 9.35 14.53 -2.10
N LEU A 122 9.12 13.68 -3.10
CA LEU A 122 9.31 12.23 -3.00
C LEU A 122 10.75 11.77 -3.21
N SER A 123 11.63 12.63 -3.74
CA SER A 123 13.06 12.32 -3.96
C SER A 123 14.00 12.98 -2.94
N GLY A 124 13.43 13.63 -1.91
CA GLY A 124 14.19 14.23 -0.82
C GLY A 124 15.00 13.24 0.01
N LYS A 125 15.95 13.76 0.79
CA LYS A 125 16.67 12.95 1.79
C LYS A 125 15.68 12.54 2.89
N GLU A 126 15.69 11.26 3.29
CA GLU A 126 14.74 10.67 4.27
C GLU A 126 13.28 10.58 3.76
N SER A 127 13.07 10.56 2.44
CA SER A 127 11.73 10.43 1.84
C SER A 127 11.24 8.99 1.67
N ASP A 128 11.97 7.97 2.14
CA ASP A 128 11.67 6.57 1.82
C ASP A 128 10.26 6.15 2.29
N THR A 129 9.87 6.51 3.51
CA THR A 129 8.52 6.20 4.03
C THR A 129 7.41 6.86 3.23
N ILE A 130 7.59 8.13 2.85
CA ILE A 130 6.59 8.86 2.08
C ILE A 130 6.55 8.40 0.61
N PHE A 131 7.69 7.97 0.08
CA PHE A 131 7.82 7.37 -1.24
C PHE A 131 7.11 6.02 -1.32
N ASP A 132 7.35 5.11 -0.36
CA ASP A 132 6.67 3.82 -0.29
C ASP A 132 5.15 4.00 -0.18
N PHE A 133 4.72 4.96 0.63
CA PHE A 133 3.32 5.34 0.71
C PHE A 133 2.78 5.80 -0.64
N PHE A 134 3.46 6.74 -1.31
CA PHE A 134 3.06 7.25 -2.61
C PHE A 134 2.95 6.13 -3.65
N VAL A 135 3.90 5.20 -3.69
CA VAL A 135 3.87 4.03 -4.56
C VAL A 135 2.63 3.18 -4.31
N SER A 136 2.31 2.88 -3.04
CA SER A 136 1.09 2.16 -2.69
C SER A 136 -0.15 2.92 -3.13
N HIS A 137 -0.23 4.22 -2.84
CA HIS A 137 -1.37 5.08 -3.16
C HIS A 137 -1.65 5.12 -4.67
N VAL A 138 -0.61 5.34 -5.49
CA VAL A 138 -0.71 5.30 -6.95
C VAL A 138 -1.17 3.94 -7.44
N GLY A 139 -0.58 2.86 -6.91
CA GLY A 139 -0.95 1.51 -7.28
C GLY A 139 -2.43 1.21 -7.01
N ASP A 140 -2.90 1.64 -5.85
CA ASP A 140 -4.28 1.50 -5.42
C ASP A 140 -5.27 2.31 -6.27
N ASP A 141 -4.93 3.57 -6.59
CA ASP A 141 -5.73 4.42 -7.48
C ASP A 141 -5.92 3.76 -8.86
N ILE A 142 -4.82 3.34 -9.50
CA ILE A 142 -4.85 2.70 -10.82
C ILE A 142 -5.70 1.43 -10.78
N MET A 143 -5.52 0.59 -9.75
CA MET A 143 -6.27 -0.66 -9.63
C MET A 143 -7.75 -0.44 -9.30
N ASN A 144 -8.10 0.59 -8.54
CA ASN A 144 -9.48 0.96 -8.28
C ASN A 144 -10.16 1.46 -9.56
N ARG A 145 -9.49 2.30 -10.35
CA ARG A 145 -9.96 2.72 -11.68
C ARG A 145 -10.13 1.53 -12.63
N ALA A 146 -9.21 0.57 -12.60
CA ALA A 146 -9.30 -0.65 -13.40
C ALA A 146 -10.53 -1.50 -13.03
N ARG A 147 -10.77 -1.68 -11.72
CA ARG A 147 -11.95 -2.41 -11.21
C ARG A 147 -13.26 -1.70 -11.54
N ALA A 148 -13.31 -0.38 -11.40
CA ALA A 148 -14.48 0.42 -11.78
C ALA A 148 -14.77 0.28 -13.28
N ALA A 149 -13.74 0.40 -14.13
CA ALA A 149 -13.88 0.19 -15.57
C ALA A 149 -14.37 -1.22 -15.92
N ALA A 150 -13.88 -2.25 -15.23
CA ALA A 150 -14.35 -3.62 -15.43
C ALA A 150 -15.82 -3.79 -15.00
N GLY A 151 -16.20 -3.20 -13.86
CA GLY A 151 -17.58 -3.21 -13.36
C GLY A 151 -18.57 -2.52 -14.30
N GLU A 152 -18.13 -1.50 -15.03
CA GLU A 152 -18.90 -0.80 -16.06
C GLU A 152 -18.86 -1.50 -17.45
N GLY A 153 -18.18 -2.64 -17.58
CA GLY A 153 -18.04 -3.37 -18.85
C GLY A 153 -17.03 -2.77 -19.83
N ARG A 154 -16.25 -1.76 -19.42
CA ARG A 154 -15.18 -1.14 -20.24
C ARG A 154 -13.89 -1.95 -20.18
N ILE A 155 -13.94 -3.21 -20.63
CA ILE A 155 -12.86 -4.20 -20.50
C ILE A 155 -11.51 -3.69 -21.05
N ALA A 156 -11.51 -3.07 -22.23
CA ALA A 156 -10.27 -2.55 -22.82
C ALA A 156 -9.62 -1.45 -21.97
N ALA A 157 -10.41 -0.63 -21.26
CA ALA A 157 -9.88 0.38 -20.34
C ALA A 157 -9.32 -0.27 -19.06
N ALA A 158 -10.04 -1.26 -18.51
CA ALA A 158 -9.58 -2.03 -17.35
C ALA A 158 -8.24 -2.74 -17.63
N GLU A 159 -8.10 -3.37 -18.80
CA GLU A 159 -6.86 -4.03 -19.23
C GLU A 159 -5.69 -3.03 -19.34
N ARG A 160 -5.92 -1.86 -19.94
CA ARG A 160 -4.89 -0.81 -20.03
C ARG A 160 -4.42 -0.35 -18.66
N LEU A 161 -5.34 -0.12 -17.72
CA LEU A 161 -5.01 0.30 -16.36
C LEU A 161 -4.25 -0.79 -15.59
N ALA A 162 -4.66 -2.06 -15.72
CA ALA A 162 -3.96 -3.19 -15.10
C ALA A 162 -2.53 -3.39 -15.67
N ARG A 163 -2.37 -3.17 -16.98
CA ARG A 163 -1.07 -3.18 -17.64
C ARG A 163 -0.18 -2.04 -17.14
N LEU A 164 -0.71 -0.82 -17.08
CA LEU A 164 0.00 0.34 -16.54
C LEU A 164 0.50 0.09 -15.12
N TYR A 165 -0.34 -0.47 -14.25
CA TYR A 165 0.06 -0.85 -12.88
C TYR A 165 1.26 -1.81 -12.87
N SER A 166 1.23 -2.83 -13.74
CA SER A 166 2.31 -3.82 -13.85
C SER A 166 3.61 -3.18 -14.35
N GLU A 167 3.53 -2.33 -15.38
CA GLU A 167 4.68 -1.60 -15.95
C GLU A 167 5.30 -0.63 -14.93
N ILE A 168 4.48 0.07 -14.13
CA ILE A 168 4.96 0.94 -13.06
C ILE A 168 5.68 0.14 -11.96
N THR A 169 5.11 -0.99 -11.53
CA THR A 169 5.70 -1.83 -10.49
C THR A 169 7.03 -2.42 -10.93
N GLU A 170 7.12 -2.89 -12.18
CA GLU A 170 8.36 -3.38 -12.77
C GLU A 170 9.41 -2.27 -12.82
N ARG A 171 9.03 -1.07 -13.30
CA ARG A 171 9.94 0.08 -13.37
C ARG A 171 10.47 0.50 -12.01
N LEU A 172 9.64 0.51 -10.98
CA LEU A 172 10.05 0.80 -9.60
C LEU A 172 11.06 -0.22 -9.09
N THR A 173 10.79 -1.51 -9.33
CA THR A 173 11.69 -2.62 -8.95
C THR A 173 13.05 -2.49 -9.63
N ILE A 174 13.07 -2.21 -10.94
CA ILE A 174 14.31 -2.01 -11.71
C ILE A 174 15.04 -0.75 -11.22
N SER A 175 14.32 0.35 -11.00
CA SER A 175 14.89 1.60 -10.53
C SER A 175 15.60 1.43 -9.19
N ASP A 176 14.99 0.71 -8.27
CA ASP A 176 15.59 0.40 -6.96
C ASP A 176 16.81 -0.52 -7.12
N GLY A 177 16.67 -1.62 -7.86
CA GLY A 177 17.74 -2.60 -8.06
C GLY A 177 19.00 -2.06 -8.74
N TYR A 178 18.85 -1.06 -9.62
CA TYR A 178 19.97 -0.40 -10.30
C TYR A 178 20.35 0.96 -9.71
N ASN A 179 19.76 1.39 -8.59
CA ASN A 179 19.95 2.71 -7.98
C ASN A 179 19.79 3.86 -8.99
N LEU A 180 18.76 3.78 -9.84
CA LEU A 180 18.46 4.81 -10.84
C LEU A 180 17.94 6.09 -10.17
N ASP A 181 17.97 7.20 -10.91
CA ASP A 181 17.50 8.50 -10.42
C ASP A 181 16.01 8.45 -10.04
N ARG A 182 15.75 8.48 -8.72
CA ARG A 182 14.40 8.37 -8.14
C ARG A 182 13.45 9.43 -8.69
N LYS A 183 13.92 10.68 -8.81
CA LYS A 183 13.12 11.81 -9.29
C LYS A 183 12.67 11.58 -10.74
N GLN A 184 13.57 11.12 -11.59
CA GLN A 184 13.29 10.83 -13.00
C GLN A 184 12.33 9.64 -13.14
N THR A 185 12.47 8.61 -12.31
CA THR A 185 11.53 7.48 -12.25
C THR A 185 10.13 7.95 -11.88
N ILE A 186 9.99 8.79 -10.84
CA ILE A 186 8.69 9.34 -10.41
C ILE A 186 8.07 10.19 -11.52
N ILE A 187 8.83 11.11 -12.14
CA ILE A 187 8.32 11.94 -13.24
C ILE A 187 7.79 11.08 -14.39
N SER A 188 8.50 10.01 -14.73
CA SER A 188 8.08 9.10 -15.80
C SER A 188 6.80 8.36 -15.45
N ILE A 189 6.66 7.89 -14.21
CA ILE A 189 5.42 7.27 -13.70
C ILE A 189 4.25 8.25 -13.75
N LEU A 190 4.44 9.47 -13.25
CA LEU A 190 3.41 10.51 -13.24
C LEU A 190 2.96 10.90 -14.66
N ALA A 191 3.90 10.95 -15.61
CA ALA A 191 3.59 11.22 -17.00
C ALA A 191 2.72 10.11 -17.62
N ASP A 192 3.00 8.84 -17.32
CA ASP A 192 2.24 7.70 -17.83
C ASP A 192 0.81 7.65 -17.28
N ILE A 193 0.64 7.92 -15.98
CA ILE A 193 -0.68 7.99 -15.34
C ILE A 193 -1.56 9.07 -15.98
N LYS A 194 -0.95 10.17 -16.41
CA LYS A 194 -1.65 11.30 -17.02
C LYS A 194 -1.90 11.15 -18.52
N GLN A 195 -1.42 10.08 -19.16
CA GLN A 195 -1.62 9.93 -20.60
C GLN A 195 -3.11 9.91 -20.97
N PRO A 196 -3.53 10.70 -21.98
CA PRO A 196 -4.92 10.74 -22.42
C PRO A 196 -5.38 9.37 -22.94
N GLY A 197 -6.52 8.88 -22.45
CA GLY A 197 -7.07 7.56 -22.81
C GLY A 197 -7.05 6.51 -21.69
N LEU A 198 -6.56 6.90 -20.51
CA LEU A 198 -6.73 6.24 -19.21
C LEU A 198 -7.89 6.85 -18.42
#